data_AF-A0A847WUE1-F1
#
_entry.id   AF-A0A847WUE1-F1
#
_cell.length_a   1.000
_cell.length_b   1.000
_cell.length_c   1.000
_cell.angle_alpha   90.00
_cell.angle_beta   90.00
_cell.angle_gamma   90.00
#
_symmetry.space_group_name_H-M   'P 1'
#
loop_
_entity.id
_entity.type
_entity.pdbx_description
1 polymer ?
#
loop_
_entity_poly.entity_id
_entity_poly.type
_entity_poly.pdbx_seq_one_letter_code
_entity_poly.pdbx_strand_id
1 'polypeptide(L)'
;MRLKLFLGAALLLANASPVLAQECVGWGEPVELAGIPVTGVYPGPPEYESVAKGDAAYSALMLHLRQPICVNAGANAEMEPHISEIELIQLACDKKVLGRITEGDVNTVAGTLFPAHTGYHVTQAVLQCS
;
A
#
# COMPACT_ATOMS: atom_id res chain seq x y z
N MET A 1 -71.11 16.47 -7.67
CA MET A 1 -69.85 16.43 -8.45
C MET A 1 -68.80 15.74 -7.59
N ARG A 2 -68.32 14.54 -7.95
CA ARG A 2 -67.38 13.74 -7.14
C ARG A 2 -65.98 13.85 -7.75
N LEU A 3 -65.06 14.53 -7.08
CA LEU A 3 -63.66 14.61 -7.47
C LEU A 3 -62.91 13.44 -6.81
N LYS A 4 -62.50 12.44 -7.60
CA LYS A 4 -61.66 11.33 -7.13
C LYS A 4 -60.20 11.75 -7.29
N LEU A 5 -59.52 12.02 -6.17
CA LEU A 5 -58.07 12.24 -6.13
C LEU A 5 -57.39 10.87 -6.22
N PHE A 6 -56.69 10.59 -7.32
CA PHE A 6 -55.81 9.42 -7.41
C PHE A 6 -54.45 9.80 -6.81
N LEU A 7 -54.13 9.20 -5.66
CA LEU A 7 -52.86 9.34 -4.98
C LEU A 7 -51.83 8.45 -5.71
N GLY A 8 -51.00 9.05 -6.56
CA GLY A 8 -49.85 8.36 -7.17
C GLY A 8 -48.64 8.43 -6.24
N ALA A 9 -48.31 7.33 -5.56
CA ALA A 9 -47.07 7.21 -4.81
C ALA A 9 -45.91 6.93 -5.79
N ALA A 10 -45.06 7.93 -6.03
CA ALA A 10 -43.83 7.76 -6.79
C ALA A 10 -42.78 7.11 -5.88
N LEU A 11 -42.47 5.83 -6.14
CA LEU A 11 -41.44 5.07 -5.44
C LEU A 11 -40.06 5.46 -5.99
N LEU A 12 -39.34 6.32 -5.26
CA LEU A 12 -37.94 6.66 -5.54
C LEU A 12 -37.05 5.45 -5.23
N LEU A 13 -36.63 4.72 -6.27
CA LEU A 13 -35.60 3.70 -6.17
C LEU A 13 -34.23 4.37 -5.97
N ALA A 14 -33.77 4.45 -4.73
CA ALA A 14 -32.40 4.86 -4.42
C ALA A 14 -31.43 3.77 -4.91
N ASN A 15 -30.65 4.09 -5.94
CA ASN A 15 -29.56 3.25 -6.40
C ASN A 15 -28.41 3.34 -5.37
N ALA A 16 -28.36 2.40 -4.43
CA ALA A 16 -27.16 2.18 -3.63
C ALA A 16 -26.16 1.41 -4.49
N SER A 17 -25.15 2.10 -5.01
CA SER A 17 -23.99 1.42 -5.60
C SER A 17 -23.29 0.63 -4.50
N PRO A 18 -23.09 -0.69 -4.65
CA PRO A 18 -22.27 -1.42 -3.71
C PRO A 18 -20.85 -0.85 -3.79
N VAL A 19 -20.35 -0.30 -2.70
CA VAL A 19 -18.92 -0.12 -2.51
C VAL A 19 -18.37 -1.55 -2.43
N LEU A 20 -17.68 -2.00 -3.48
CA LEU A 20 -16.90 -3.23 -3.41
C LEU A 20 -15.83 -3.00 -2.34
N ALA A 21 -16.01 -3.61 -1.17
CA ALA A 21 -14.95 -3.64 -0.17
C ALA A 21 -13.75 -4.34 -0.82
N GLN A 22 -12.63 -3.62 -0.94
CA GLN A 22 -11.39 -4.21 -1.41
C GLN A 22 -10.95 -5.25 -0.38
N GLU A 23 -10.76 -6.49 -0.82
CA GLU A 23 -10.29 -7.55 0.05
C GLU A 23 -8.85 -7.25 0.45
N CYS A 24 -8.59 -7.17 1.75
CA CYS A 24 -7.25 -6.90 2.25
C CYS A 24 -6.37 -8.14 2.07
N VAL A 25 -5.10 -7.89 1.74
CA VAL A 25 -4.09 -8.92 1.56
C VAL A 25 -3.64 -9.46 2.92
N GLY A 26 -3.27 -10.73 3.05
CA GLY A 26 -2.57 -11.25 4.22
C GLY A 26 -1.06 -10.96 4.22
N TRP A 27 -0.46 -10.77 5.39
CA TRP A 27 1.01 -10.76 5.51
C TRP A 27 1.59 -12.09 4.99
N GLY A 28 2.69 -12.02 4.24
CA GLY A 28 3.36 -13.18 3.64
C GLY A 28 2.64 -13.78 2.42
N GLU A 29 1.45 -13.31 2.04
CA GLU A 29 0.77 -13.76 0.83
C GLU A 29 1.44 -13.18 -0.42
N PRO A 30 1.51 -13.95 -1.52
CA PRO A 30 2.03 -13.45 -2.78
C PRO A 30 1.11 -12.39 -3.37
N VAL A 31 1.70 -11.26 -3.77
CA VAL A 31 1.02 -10.14 -4.41
C VAL A 31 1.76 -9.71 -5.67
N GLU A 32 1.02 -9.06 -6.56
CA GLU A 32 1.55 -8.34 -7.71
C GLU A 32 1.04 -6.90 -7.64
N LEU A 33 1.96 -5.95 -7.47
CA LEU A 33 1.63 -4.55 -7.22
C LEU A 33 2.12 -3.67 -8.36
N ALA A 34 1.23 -2.82 -8.86
CA ALA A 34 1.54 -1.85 -9.91
C ALA A 34 1.70 -0.45 -9.31
N GLY A 35 2.79 0.23 -9.65
CA GLY A 35 3.08 1.55 -9.11
C GLY A 35 4.21 2.26 -9.85
N ILE A 36 4.50 3.48 -9.42
CA ILE A 36 5.63 4.27 -9.94
C ILE A 36 6.79 4.16 -8.94
N PRO A 37 7.98 3.70 -9.35
CA PRO A 37 9.14 3.65 -8.48
C PRO A 37 9.57 5.06 -8.09
N VAL A 38 9.85 5.25 -6.80
CA VAL A 38 10.34 6.51 -6.23
C VAL A 38 11.50 6.21 -5.29
N THR A 39 12.58 6.98 -5.42
CA THR A 39 13.77 6.86 -4.56
C THR A 39 13.78 7.97 -3.53
N GLY A 40 14.03 7.64 -2.27
CA GLY A 40 14.21 8.60 -1.19
C GLY A 40 15.55 8.42 -0.48
N VAL A 41 16.05 9.50 0.12
CA VAL A 41 17.24 9.48 0.99
C VAL A 41 16.78 9.52 2.45
N TYR A 42 17.24 8.58 3.24
CA TYR A 42 16.81 8.34 4.62
C TYR A 42 17.99 8.27 5.59
N PRO A 43 17.78 8.59 6.89
CA PRO A 43 18.79 8.47 7.92
C PRO A 43 19.03 6.99 8.28
N GLY A 44 20.27 6.56 8.18
CA GLY A 44 20.78 5.26 8.61
C GLY A 44 21.47 5.34 9.98
N PRO A 45 22.42 4.45 10.28
CA PRO A 45 23.15 4.44 11.55
C PRO A 45 23.87 5.77 11.85
N PRO A 46 24.16 6.06 13.13
CA PRO A 46 23.86 5.23 14.30
C PRO A 46 22.40 5.34 14.80
N GLU A 47 21.78 6.50 14.71
CA GLU A 47 20.51 6.77 15.41
C GLU A 47 19.27 6.68 14.50
N TYR A 48 19.44 6.67 13.17
CA TYR A 48 18.35 6.62 12.19
C TYR A 48 17.33 7.78 12.34
N GLU A 49 17.79 8.94 12.81
CA GLU A 49 16.94 10.10 13.08
C GLU A 49 17.13 11.20 12.02
N SER A 50 18.37 11.55 11.69
CA SER A 50 18.66 12.69 10.84
C SER A 50 20.05 12.66 10.21
N VAL A 51 20.08 12.65 8.88
CA VAL A 51 21.30 12.85 8.08
C VAL A 51 21.96 14.19 8.42
N ALA A 52 21.17 15.26 8.61
CA ALA A 52 21.70 16.58 8.96
C ALA A 52 22.33 16.63 10.36
N LYS A 53 22.04 15.65 11.23
CA LYS A 53 22.61 15.54 12.58
C LYS A 53 23.79 14.55 12.66
N GLY A 54 24.17 13.93 11.54
CA GLY A 54 25.34 13.05 11.44
C GLY A 54 25.05 11.59 11.14
N ASP A 55 23.78 11.19 10.98
CA ASP A 55 23.46 9.83 10.55
C ASP A 55 23.88 9.57 9.10
N ALA A 56 24.29 8.34 8.82
CA ALA A 56 24.66 7.92 7.47
C ALA A 56 23.45 8.00 6.53
N ALA A 57 23.56 8.73 5.43
CA ALA A 57 22.52 8.72 4.41
C ALA A 57 22.48 7.38 3.68
N TYR A 58 21.28 6.84 3.44
CA TYR A 58 21.09 5.72 2.52
C TYR A 58 19.91 6.00 1.59
N SER A 59 19.94 5.37 0.41
CA SER A 59 18.84 5.46 -0.56
C SER A 59 17.96 4.22 -0.45
N ALA A 60 16.65 4.42 -0.36
CA ALA A 60 15.65 3.37 -0.45
C ALA A 60 14.83 3.54 -1.73
N LEU A 61 14.50 2.42 -2.36
CA LEU A 61 13.56 2.39 -3.47
C LEU A 61 12.19 1.97 -2.93
N MET A 62 11.17 2.75 -3.27
CA MET A 62 9.78 2.48 -2.94
C MET A 62 8.94 2.42 -4.21
N LEU A 63 7.78 1.79 -4.11
CA LEU A 63 6.76 1.75 -5.14
C LEU A 63 5.55 2.56 -4.65
N HIS A 64 5.27 3.69 -5.30
CA HIS A 64 4.05 4.44 -5.08
C HIS A 64 2.92 3.78 -5.87
N LEU A 65 1.98 3.14 -5.17
CA LEU A 65 0.98 2.28 -5.77
C LEU A 65 -0.02 3.08 -6.60
N ARG A 66 -0.44 2.49 -7.73
CA ARG A 66 -1.52 3.05 -8.56
C ARG A 66 -2.89 2.95 -7.88
N GLN A 67 -3.05 1.94 -7.02
CA GLN A 67 -4.24 1.70 -6.22
C GLN A 67 -3.77 1.38 -4.80
N PRO A 68 -4.25 2.11 -3.77
CA PRO A 68 -3.93 1.77 -2.40
C PRO A 68 -4.41 0.35 -2.08
N ILE A 69 -3.70 -0.32 -1.18
CA ILE A 69 -4.09 -1.64 -0.67
C ILE A 69 -4.30 -1.59 0.83
N CYS A 70 -5.03 -2.56 1.37
CA CYS A 70 -5.07 -2.82 2.80
C CYS A 70 -4.47 -4.19 3.10
N VAL A 71 -3.99 -4.38 4.32
CA VAL A 71 -3.39 -5.63 4.80
C VAL A 71 -4.08 -6.05 6.09
N ASN A 72 -4.49 -7.31 6.17
CA ASN A 72 -5.11 -7.88 7.36
C ASN A 72 -4.10 -8.02 8.49
N ALA A 73 -4.56 -7.96 9.74
CA ALA A 73 -3.72 -8.36 10.85
C ALA A 73 -3.33 -9.85 10.72
N GLY A 74 -2.09 -10.17 11.05
CA GLY A 74 -1.59 -11.54 11.09
C GLY A 74 -1.93 -12.25 12.41
N ALA A 75 -1.27 -13.37 12.66
CA ALA A 75 -1.53 -14.17 13.86
C ALA A 75 -1.11 -13.45 15.15
N ASN A 76 -0.05 -12.62 15.06
CA ASN A 76 0.33 -11.70 16.12
C ASN A 76 0.14 -10.26 15.64
N ALA A 77 -0.98 -9.64 16.00
CA ALA A 77 -1.33 -8.29 15.57
C ALA A 77 -0.36 -7.18 16.02
N GLU A 78 0.48 -7.42 17.04
CA GLU A 78 1.53 -6.46 17.43
C GLU A 78 2.69 -6.46 16.43
N MET A 79 3.05 -7.62 15.90
CA MET A 79 4.12 -7.76 14.91
C MET A 79 3.60 -7.56 13.48
N GLU A 80 2.36 -7.98 13.23
CA GLU A 80 1.67 -8.03 11.94
C GLU A 80 0.34 -7.26 12.03
N PRO A 81 0.38 -5.92 12.17
CA PRO A 81 -0.82 -5.13 12.39
C PRO A 81 -1.71 -5.09 11.15
N HIS A 82 -3.00 -4.82 11.35
CA HIS A 82 -3.86 -4.41 10.26
C HIS A 82 -3.45 -3.01 9.77
N ILE A 83 -3.39 -2.83 8.45
CA ILE A 83 -3.19 -1.52 7.83
C ILE A 83 -4.34 -1.29 6.86
N SER A 84 -5.11 -0.24 7.10
CA SER A 84 -6.32 0.06 6.33
C SER A 84 -6.03 0.61 4.94
N GLU A 85 -4.85 1.21 4.75
CA GLU A 85 -4.47 1.85 3.49
C GLU A 85 -2.95 1.98 3.40
N ILE A 86 -2.39 1.53 2.28
CA ILE A 86 -0.98 1.60 1.94
C ILE A 86 -0.87 2.14 0.53
N GLU A 87 -0.23 3.30 0.38
CA GLU A 87 0.04 3.92 -0.92
C GLU A 87 1.52 3.81 -1.33
N LEU A 88 2.41 3.55 -0.36
CA LEU A 88 3.85 3.54 -0.57
C LEU A 88 4.47 2.32 0.11
N ILE A 89 5.20 1.53 -0.67
CA ILE A 89 5.84 0.30 -0.19
C ILE A 89 7.32 0.31 -0.53
N GLN A 90 8.18 0.10 0.45
CA GLN A 90 9.61 -0.11 0.22
C GLN A 90 9.86 -1.46 -0.46
N LEU A 91 10.74 -1.45 -1.47
CA LEU A 91 11.12 -2.63 -2.21
C LEU A 91 12.38 -3.26 -1.60
N ALA A 92 12.27 -4.52 -1.17
CA ALA A 92 13.38 -5.38 -0.79
C ALA A 92 13.63 -6.40 -1.92
N CYS A 93 14.23 -5.91 -3.01
CA CYS A 93 14.50 -6.68 -4.22
C CYS A 93 15.99 -7.04 -4.35
N ASP A 94 16.28 -8.14 -5.04
CA ASP A 94 17.64 -8.42 -5.51
C ASP A 94 18.04 -7.50 -6.69
N LYS A 95 19.33 -7.49 -7.05
CA LYS A 95 19.85 -6.66 -8.14
C LYS A 95 19.21 -6.97 -9.51
N LYS A 96 18.77 -8.20 -9.72
CA LYS A 96 18.19 -8.65 -11.00
C LYS A 96 16.80 -8.07 -11.19
N VAL A 97 15.97 -8.08 -10.14
CA VAL A 97 14.66 -7.43 -10.15
C VAL A 97 14.82 -5.92 -10.27
N LEU A 98 15.71 -5.31 -9.48
CA LEU A 98 15.98 -3.87 -9.56
C LEU A 98 16.42 -3.43 -10.96
N GLY A 99 17.24 -4.22 -11.65
CA GLY A 99 17.69 -3.91 -13.02
C GLY A 99 16.59 -3.95 -14.09
N ARG A 100 15.38 -4.39 -13.74
CA ARG A 100 14.18 -4.38 -14.61
C ARG A 100 13.22 -3.24 -14.30
N ILE A 101 13.45 -2.53 -13.19
CA ILE A 101 12.61 -1.41 -12.79
C ILE A 101 12.99 -0.20 -13.62
N THR A 102 12.02 0.37 -14.32
CA THR A 102 12.21 1.59 -15.12
C THR A 102 11.72 2.79 -14.33
N GLU A 103 12.60 3.74 -14.03
CA GLU A 103 12.21 4.97 -13.34
C GLU A 103 11.21 5.80 -14.17
N GLY A 104 10.23 6.42 -13.49
CA GLY A 104 9.22 7.27 -14.12
C GLY A 104 8.06 6.53 -14.80
N ASP A 105 8.20 5.23 -15.06
CA ASP A 105 7.16 4.39 -15.64
C ASP A 105 6.36 3.62 -14.57
N VAL A 106 5.18 3.13 -14.95
CA VAL A 106 4.45 2.18 -14.13
C VAL A 106 5.15 0.82 -14.21
N ASN A 107 5.55 0.32 -13.04
CA ASN A 107 6.19 -0.97 -12.87
C ASN A 107 5.27 -1.90 -12.10
N THR A 108 5.24 -3.16 -12.53
CA THR A 108 4.55 -4.23 -11.84
C THR A 108 5.59 -5.11 -11.14
N VAL A 109 5.48 -5.23 -9.82
CA VAL A 109 6.45 -5.95 -8.97
C VAL A 109 5.72 -7.04 -8.20
N ALA A 110 6.18 -8.28 -8.33
CA ALA A 110 5.66 -9.42 -7.59
C ALA A 110 6.53 -9.72 -6.36
N GLY A 111 5.89 -10.20 -5.29
CA GLY A 111 6.58 -10.53 -4.05
C GLY A 111 5.63 -10.87 -2.91
N THR A 112 6.13 -10.83 -1.68
CA THR A 112 5.35 -11.00 -0.45
C THR A 112 5.51 -9.80 0.47
N LEU A 113 4.43 -9.40 1.15
CA LEU A 113 4.46 -8.28 2.08
C LEU A 113 4.90 -8.74 3.47
N PHE A 114 5.74 -7.93 4.12
CA PHE A 114 6.07 -8.09 5.53
C PHE A 114 6.11 -6.73 6.26
N PRO A 115 5.87 -6.71 7.59
CA PRO A 115 5.89 -5.47 8.37
C PRO A 115 7.30 -4.88 8.51
N ALA A 116 7.38 -3.56 8.60
CA ALA A 116 8.63 -2.89 8.95
C ALA A 116 9.08 -3.24 10.37
N HIS A 117 10.24 -3.90 10.47
CA HIS A 117 10.80 -4.35 11.75
C HIS A 117 12.27 -3.92 12.00
N THR A 118 12.83 -3.01 11.19
CA THR A 118 14.21 -2.50 11.38
C THR A 118 14.27 -0.99 11.13
N GLY A 119 15.34 -0.31 11.57
CA GLY A 119 15.58 1.10 11.28
C GLY A 119 15.78 1.42 9.79
N TYR A 120 15.98 0.41 8.93
CA TYR A 120 16.10 0.59 7.48
C TYR A 120 14.76 0.51 6.74
N HIS A 121 13.69 0.10 7.41
CA HIS A 121 12.35 0.00 6.84
C HIS A 121 11.58 1.30 7.11
N VAL A 122 11.37 2.11 6.08
CA VAL A 122 10.85 3.48 6.19
C VAL A 122 9.39 3.61 5.75
N THR A 123 8.77 2.52 5.34
CA THR A 123 7.33 2.39 5.04
C THR A 123 6.70 1.37 5.98
N GLN A 124 5.38 1.42 6.18
CA GLN A 124 4.69 0.49 7.10
C GLN A 124 4.75 -0.98 6.65
N ALA A 125 4.76 -1.20 5.33
CA ALA A 125 4.96 -2.51 4.72
C ALA A 125 6.16 -2.48 3.76
N VAL A 126 6.83 -3.62 3.63
CA VAL A 126 7.95 -3.84 2.72
C VAL A 126 7.60 -5.03 1.82
N LEU A 127 7.90 -4.92 0.52
CA LEU A 127 7.71 -6.00 -0.44
C LEU A 127 9.03 -6.73 -0.65
N GLN A 128 9.09 -7.99 -0.24
CA GLN A 128 10.18 -8.89 -0.61
C GLN A 128 9.93 -9.41 -2.04
N CYS A 129 10.77 -9.01 -2.99
CA CYS A 129 10.52 -9.28 -4.41
C CYS A 129 10.91 -10.72 -4.80
N SER A 130 10.16 -11.30 -5.74
CA SER A 130 10.36 -12.67 -6.26
C SER A 130 10.87 -12.72 -7.69
#